data_AF-A0AAW0GX66-F1
#
_entry.id   AF-A0AAW0GX66-F1
#
_cell.length_a   1.000
_cell.length_b   1.000
_cell.length_c   1.000
_cell.angle_alpha   90.00
_cell.angle_beta   90.00
_cell.angle_gamma   90.00
#
_symmetry.space_group_name_H-M   'P 1'
#
loop_
_entity.id
_entity.type
_entity.pdbx_description
1 polymer ?
#
loop_
_entity_poly.entity_id
_entity_poly.type
_entity_poly.pdbx_seq_one_letter_code
_entity_poly.pdbx_strand_id
1 'polypeptide(L)'
;MHAPELIGACPSVPVVVGDEDIPIHPTLGTELSLPALLRLPTLKTLRIRDTHLGDPRWAETPVYCSLQVLDLGSCYHESPDFNRICTERIVNNVGHTIDDLSLNTAITGDSIELSKPESPLKKLRKIQLTPLFPVENVVDTLTTLSDSPIEQLSVRCHQDDIEDICNALEDFLSSRVERGETALHKHLKDIIVDPVQNLDDAFTLAKRSGLISLNEEQTEAVRRVQEYLRDLRLAGDAQTLESCSEILKGASGKQVAGLLAATI
;
A
#
# COMPACT_ATOMS: atom_id res chain seq x y z
N MET A 1 7.18 2.04 -29.23
CA MET A 1 8.48 2.36 -28.56
C MET A 1 8.25 3.53 -27.60
N HIS A 2 8.44 3.37 -26.29
CA HIS A 2 7.85 4.30 -25.29
C HIS A 2 8.77 4.77 -24.15
N ALA A 3 10.08 4.64 -24.33
CA ALA A 3 11.07 5.32 -23.48
C ALA A 3 12.04 6.07 -24.41
N PRO A 4 11.59 7.15 -25.09
CA PRO A 4 12.43 7.92 -26.01
C PRO A 4 13.71 8.45 -25.37
N GLU A 5 13.68 8.70 -24.06
CA GLU A 5 14.82 9.07 -23.22
C GLU A 5 15.93 8.00 -23.18
N LEU A 6 15.62 6.74 -23.45
CA LEU A 6 16.60 5.64 -23.48
C LEU A 6 17.28 5.49 -24.86
N ILE A 7 16.79 6.17 -25.90
CA ILE A 7 17.41 6.15 -27.23
C ILE A 7 18.75 6.88 -27.17
N GLY A 8 19.85 6.14 -27.21
CA GLY A 8 21.21 6.69 -27.16
C GLY A 8 21.74 6.98 -25.74
N ALA A 9 21.00 6.59 -24.69
CA ALA A 9 21.47 6.70 -23.31
C ALA A 9 22.63 5.73 -23.03
N CYS A 10 23.48 6.06 -22.04
CA CYS A 10 24.57 5.20 -21.57
C CYS A 10 24.30 4.75 -20.13
N PRO A 11 24.31 3.45 -19.80
CA PRO A 11 24.59 2.32 -20.70
C PRO A 11 23.49 2.13 -21.76
N SER A 12 23.90 1.67 -22.96
CA SER A 12 23.00 1.48 -24.09
C SER A 12 21.90 0.47 -23.74
N VAL A 13 20.64 0.94 -23.68
CA VAL A 13 19.49 0.06 -23.48
C VAL A 13 19.11 -0.52 -24.85
N PRO A 14 19.10 -1.86 -25.02
CA PRO A 14 18.74 -2.47 -26.29
C PRO A 14 17.29 -2.14 -26.64
N VAL A 15 17.12 -1.41 -27.75
CA VAL A 15 15.82 -1.05 -28.30
C VAL A 15 15.38 -2.15 -29.26
N VAL A 16 14.21 -2.74 -29.02
CA VAL A 16 13.60 -3.71 -29.94
C VAL A 16 13.18 -2.99 -31.22
N VAL A 17 13.58 -3.53 -32.36
CA VAL A 17 13.23 -3.05 -33.72
C VAL A 17 12.64 -4.21 -34.53
N GLY A 18 11.83 -3.92 -35.55
CA GLY A 18 11.27 -4.93 -36.46
C GLY A 18 9.93 -5.53 -36.03
N ASP A 19 9.13 -4.80 -35.26
CA ASP A 19 7.77 -5.16 -34.84
C ASP A 19 6.66 -4.69 -35.81
N GLU A 20 7.05 -4.12 -36.95
CA GLU A 20 6.17 -3.58 -38.01
C GLU A 20 5.13 -4.62 -38.51
N ASP A 21 5.48 -5.91 -38.49
CA ASP A 21 4.62 -7.01 -38.99
C ASP A 21 3.75 -7.64 -37.89
N ILE A 22 3.78 -7.16 -36.64
CA ILE A 22 2.97 -7.71 -35.55
C ILE A 22 1.50 -7.30 -35.76
N PRO A 23 0.55 -8.25 -35.85
CA PRO A 23 -0.86 -7.93 -35.97
C PRO A 23 -1.37 -7.12 -34.79
N ILE A 24 -2.22 -6.14 -35.09
CA ILE A 24 -2.84 -5.25 -34.12
C ILE A 24 -3.65 -6.08 -33.10
N HIS A 25 -3.40 -5.85 -31.80
CA HIS A 25 -4.18 -6.51 -30.75
C HIS A 25 -5.62 -5.95 -30.74
N PRO A 26 -6.67 -6.79 -30.68
CA PRO A 26 -8.06 -6.33 -30.82
C PRO A 26 -8.47 -5.29 -29.76
N THR A 27 -7.84 -5.31 -28.58
CA THR A 27 -8.14 -4.40 -27.48
C THR A 27 -7.10 -3.29 -27.29
N LEU A 28 -5.83 -3.59 -27.54
CA LEU A 28 -4.71 -2.70 -27.23
C LEU A 28 -4.23 -1.95 -28.48
N GLY A 29 -4.74 -2.30 -29.65
CA GLY A 29 -4.31 -1.70 -30.90
C GLY A 29 -2.84 -2.02 -31.17
N THR A 30 -2.13 -0.99 -31.61
CA THR A 30 -0.67 -0.97 -31.82
C THR A 30 0.09 -0.49 -30.59
N GLU A 31 -0.60 -0.21 -29.47
CA GLU A 31 0.02 0.33 -28.26
C GLU A 31 0.74 -0.79 -27.48
N LEU A 32 1.98 -1.08 -27.87
CA LEU A 32 2.89 -1.97 -27.16
C LEU A 32 3.57 -1.23 -26.00
N SER A 33 2.77 -0.81 -25.01
CA SER A 33 3.25 -0.10 -23.83
C SER A 33 2.70 -0.65 -22.54
N LEU A 34 3.45 -0.47 -21.44
CA LEU A 34 3.00 -0.90 -20.12
C LEU A 34 1.73 -0.17 -19.66
N PRO A 35 1.57 1.16 -19.85
CA PRO A 35 0.31 1.82 -19.48
C PRO A 35 -0.91 1.24 -20.19
N ALA A 36 -0.78 0.79 -21.45
CA ALA A 36 -1.90 0.21 -22.20
C ALA A 36 -2.50 -1.03 -21.52
N LEU A 37 -1.75 -1.71 -20.66
CA LEU A 37 -2.26 -2.85 -19.87
C LEU A 37 -3.47 -2.47 -19.00
N LEU A 38 -3.59 -1.21 -18.57
CA LEU A 38 -4.74 -0.72 -17.78
C LEU A 38 -6.07 -0.78 -18.54
N ARG A 39 -6.02 -0.90 -19.88
CA ARG A 39 -7.20 -1.02 -20.74
C ARG A 39 -7.72 -2.46 -20.84
N LEU A 40 -7.02 -3.46 -20.27
CA LEU A 40 -7.44 -4.86 -20.30
C LEU A 40 -8.51 -5.13 -19.23
N PRO A 41 -9.78 -5.36 -19.59
CA PRO A 41 -10.87 -5.42 -18.60
C PRO A 41 -10.75 -6.57 -17.59
N THR A 42 -10.06 -7.64 -17.98
CA THR A 42 -9.85 -8.84 -17.16
C THR A 42 -8.61 -8.75 -16.27
N LEU A 43 -7.81 -7.67 -16.36
CA LEU A 43 -6.61 -7.50 -15.55
C LEU A 43 -7.00 -7.27 -14.08
N LYS A 44 -6.57 -8.18 -13.20
CA LYS A 44 -6.79 -8.11 -11.74
C LYS A 44 -5.51 -7.91 -10.95
N THR A 45 -4.38 -8.31 -11.52
CA THR A 45 -3.08 -8.28 -10.87
C THR A 45 -2.06 -7.72 -11.85
N LEU A 46 -1.34 -6.70 -11.42
CA LEU A 46 -0.25 -6.09 -12.17
C LEU A 46 0.98 -6.11 -11.27
N ARG A 47 1.99 -6.85 -11.70
CA ARG A 47 3.29 -6.91 -11.03
C ARG A 47 4.36 -6.53 -12.04
N ILE A 48 5.03 -5.43 -11.79
CA ILE A 48 6.12 -4.95 -12.62
C ILE A 48 7.29 -4.66 -11.69
N ARG A 49 8.39 -5.38 -11.86
CA ARG A 49 9.60 -5.26 -11.05
C ARG A 49 10.79 -4.99 -11.96
N ASP A 50 11.80 -4.31 -11.44
CA ASP A 50 13.07 -4.03 -12.12
C ASP A 50 12.89 -3.45 -13.53
N THR A 51 11.87 -2.60 -13.70
CA THR A 51 11.49 -2.04 -15.00
C THR A 51 11.40 -0.52 -14.90
N HIS A 52 11.83 0.18 -15.94
CA HIS A 52 11.68 1.63 -16.03
C HIS A 52 10.21 2.03 -16.20
N LEU A 53 9.66 2.78 -15.25
CA LEU A 53 8.24 3.18 -15.19
C LEU A 53 8.00 4.65 -15.59
N GLY A 54 8.96 5.28 -16.26
CA GLY A 54 8.93 6.70 -16.59
C GLY A 54 7.85 7.18 -17.56
N ASP A 55 7.16 6.27 -18.27
CA ASP A 55 6.15 6.62 -19.29
C ASP A 55 5.07 7.56 -18.70
N PRO A 56 4.93 8.80 -19.19
CA PRO A 56 3.97 9.77 -18.64
C PRO A 56 2.52 9.31 -18.80
N ARG A 57 2.23 8.42 -19.75
CA ARG A 57 0.86 7.92 -19.98
C ARG A 57 0.33 7.08 -18.82
N TRP A 58 1.15 6.66 -17.87
CA TRP A 58 0.66 6.07 -16.62
C TRP A 58 -0.35 6.97 -15.88
N ALA A 59 -0.24 8.29 -16.01
CA ALA A 59 -1.16 9.25 -15.38
C ALA A 59 -2.51 9.35 -16.11
N GLU A 60 -2.50 9.20 -17.44
CA GLU A 60 -3.61 9.59 -18.31
C GLU A 60 -4.35 8.39 -18.92
N THR A 61 -3.72 7.21 -18.94
CA THR A 61 -4.30 6.04 -19.59
C THR A 61 -5.62 5.65 -18.91
N PRO A 62 -6.73 5.52 -19.67
CA PRO A 62 -8.00 5.09 -19.10
C PRO A 62 -7.91 3.72 -18.43
N VAL A 63 -8.41 3.64 -17.21
CA VAL A 63 -8.44 2.41 -16.42
C VAL A 63 -9.74 1.67 -16.72
N TYR A 64 -9.67 0.60 -17.51
CA TYR A 64 -10.82 -0.27 -17.81
C TYR A 64 -10.79 -1.59 -17.03
N CYS A 65 -9.70 -1.85 -16.33
CA CYS A 65 -9.56 -2.98 -15.41
C CYS A 65 -10.11 -2.66 -14.01
N SER A 66 -10.43 -3.68 -13.22
CA SER A 66 -10.61 -3.54 -11.77
C SER A 66 -9.42 -4.17 -11.07
N LEU A 67 -8.32 -3.42 -11.00
CA LEU A 67 -7.05 -3.90 -10.52
C LEU A 67 -7.10 -4.09 -9.01
N GLN A 68 -6.93 -5.32 -8.53
CA GLN A 68 -7.00 -5.66 -7.11
C GLN A 68 -5.61 -5.66 -6.46
N VAL A 69 -4.61 -6.14 -7.21
CA VAL A 69 -3.23 -6.31 -6.72
C VAL A 69 -2.29 -5.48 -7.58
N LEU A 70 -1.56 -4.56 -6.95
CA LEU A 70 -0.50 -3.77 -7.56
C LEU A 70 0.83 -4.02 -6.84
N ASP A 71 1.84 -4.41 -7.60
CA ASP A 71 3.20 -4.64 -7.11
C ASP A 71 4.16 -3.91 -8.06
N LEU A 72 4.75 -2.83 -7.54
CA LEU A 72 5.66 -1.97 -8.27
C LEU A 72 7.05 -2.02 -7.64
N GLY A 73 7.97 -2.65 -8.35
CA GLY A 73 9.38 -2.63 -8.05
C GLY A 73 10.06 -1.36 -8.57
N SER A 74 11.18 -1.01 -7.95
CA SER A 74 12.03 0.10 -8.35
C SER A 74 12.96 -0.31 -9.49
N CYS A 75 13.26 0.61 -10.43
CA CYS A 75 14.32 0.40 -11.40
C CYS A 75 15.67 0.70 -10.74
N TYR A 76 16.57 -0.28 -10.66
CA TYR A 76 17.90 -0.11 -10.05
C TYR A 76 18.79 0.91 -10.77
N HIS A 77 18.51 1.20 -12.04
CA HIS A 77 19.25 2.18 -12.83
C HIS A 77 18.76 3.63 -12.65
N GLU A 78 17.66 3.83 -11.92
CA GLU A 78 17.07 5.14 -11.69
C GLU A 78 17.23 5.59 -10.24
N SER A 79 17.14 6.91 -10.01
CA SER A 79 17.21 7.46 -8.66
C SER A 79 15.98 7.06 -7.81
N PRO A 80 16.12 6.99 -6.47
CA PRO A 80 14.99 6.75 -5.57
C PRO A 80 13.85 7.76 -5.76
N ASP A 81 14.19 9.04 -5.99
CA ASP A 81 13.22 10.10 -6.25
C ASP A 81 12.44 9.86 -7.54
N PHE A 82 13.11 9.42 -8.62
CA PHE A 82 12.45 9.14 -9.88
C PHE A 82 11.51 7.94 -9.77
N ASN A 83 11.96 6.85 -9.12
CA ASN A 83 11.15 5.68 -8.83
C ASN A 83 9.91 6.03 -7.99
N ARG A 84 10.06 6.94 -7.01
CA ARG A 84 8.95 7.45 -6.19
C ARG A 84 7.92 8.15 -7.06
N ILE A 85 8.35 9.14 -7.85
CA ILE A 85 7.45 9.92 -8.73
C ILE A 85 6.68 9.00 -9.70
N CYS A 86 7.36 7.98 -10.25
CA CYS A 86 6.71 7.02 -11.15
C CYS A 86 5.68 6.15 -10.42
N THR A 87 6.01 5.68 -9.22
CA THR A 87 5.11 4.87 -8.37
C THR A 87 3.86 5.67 -7.99
N GLU A 88 4.05 6.90 -7.50
CA GLU A 88 2.97 7.82 -7.13
C GLU A 88 2.05 8.11 -8.31
N ARG A 89 2.61 8.37 -9.49
CA ARG A 89 1.85 8.59 -10.72
C ARG A 89 0.91 7.43 -11.04
N ILE A 90 1.39 6.19 -10.92
CA ILE A 90 0.60 4.98 -11.20
C ILE A 90 -0.47 4.80 -10.13
N VAL A 91 -0.10 4.91 -8.85
CA VAL A 91 -1.01 4.79 -7.71
C VAL A 91 -2.13 5.83 -7.78
N ASN A 92 -1.84 7.07 -8.17
CA ASN A 92 -2.85 8.12 -8.35
C ASN A 92 -3.87 7.84 -9.46
N ASN A 93 -3.50 7.04 -10.46
CA ASN A 93 -4.41 6.67 -11.53
C ASN A 93 -5.27 5.46 -11.13
N VAL A 94 -4.65 4.40 -10.60
CA VAL A 94 -5.33 3.09 -10.40
C VAL A 94 -5.75 2.80 -8.95
N GLY A 95 -5.29 3.61 -7.99
CA GLY A 95 -5.43 3.37 -6.55
C GLY A 95 -6.85 3.06 -6.09
N HIS A 96 -7.84 3.71 -6.69
CA HIS A 96 -9.25 3.61 -6.30
C HIS A 96 -9.84 2.19 -6.46
N THR A 97 -9.13 1.31 -7.18
CA THR A 97 -9.50 -0.09 -7.38
C THR A 97 -8.72 -1.08 -6.53
N ILE A 98 -7.59 -0.67 -5.95
CA ILE A 98 -6.60 -1.55 -5.35
C ILE A 98 -7.02 -2.00 -3.95
N ASP A 99 -6.92 -3.31 -3.70
CA ASP A 99 -7.13 -3.94 -2.40
C ASP A 99 -5.79 -4.35 -1.74
N ASP A 100 -4.77 -4.65 -2.54
CA ASP A 100 -3.44 -5.13 -2.11
C ASP A 100 -2.32 -4.38 -2.86
N LEU A 101 -1.44 -3.71 -2.11
CA LEU A 101 -0.36 -2.89 -2.61
C LEU A 101 0.99 -3.36 -2.06
N SER A 102 1.91 -3.72 -2.95
CA SER A 102 3.31 -4.00 -2.62
C SER A 102 4.21 -2.84 -3.05
N LEU A 103 5.03 -2.34 -2.12
CA LEU A 103 5.89 -1.17 -2.31
C LEU A 103 7.37 -1.50 -2.12
N ASN A 104 8.17 -1.04 -3.08
CA ASN A 104 9.64 -1.03 -3.00
C ASN A 104 10.20 0.39 -2.86
N THR A 105 9.36 1.41 -3.05
CA THR A 105 9.73 2.82 -2.89
C THR A 105 8.71 3.49 -1.97
N ALA A 106 9.19 4.48 -1.20
CA ALA A 106 8.34 5.33 -0.39
C ALA A 106 7.32 6.09 -1.23
N ILE A 107 6.19 6.46 -0.62
CA ILE A 107 5.18 7.34 -1.20
C ILE A 107 4.97 8.49 -0.23
N THR A 108 4.98 9.73 -0.74
CA THR A 108 4.70 10.92 0.07
C THR A 108 3.34 11.53 -0.28
N GLY A 109 2.71 12.17 0.71
CA GLY A 109 1.41 12.81 0.55
C GLY A 109 1.40 14.00 -0.41
N ASP A 110 2.57 14.57 -0.74
CA ASP A 110 2.68 15.78 -1.57
C ASP A 110 2.30 15.54 -3.04
N SER A 111 2.51 14.32 -3.55
CA SER A 111 2.21 13.95 -4.94
C SER A 111 0.84 13.32 -5.13
N ILE A 112 0.15 12.93 -4.05
CA ILE A 112 -1.23 12.47 -4.12
C ILE A 112 -2.09 13.70 -4.32
N GLU A 113 -2.33 14.06 -5.59
CA GLU A 113 -3.14 15.22 -5.89
C GLU A 113 -4.54 15.07 -5.26
N LEU A 114 -4.77 15.87 -4.23
CA LEU A 114 -6.06 16.23 -3.63
C LEU A 114 -7.07 16.83 -4.65
N SER A 115 -6.71 16.89 -5.94
CA SER A 115 -7.53 17.38 -7.04
C SER A 115 -8.68 16.44 -7.39
N LYS A 116 -8.61 15.16 -7.00
CA LYS A 116 -9.72 14.21 -7.07
C LYS A 116 -10.44 14.17 -5.71
N PRO A 117 -11.77 14.31 -5.65
CA PRO A 117 -12.55 14.34 -4.40
C PRO A 117 -12.54 13.02 -3.62
N GLU A 118 -11.84 12.00 -4.13
CA GLU A 118 -11.79 10.67 -3.56
C GLU A 118 -10.33 10.36 -3.18
N SER A 119 -10.08 10.00 -1.92
CA SER A 119 -8.76 9.51 -1.51
C SER A 119 -8.32 8.39 -2.46
N PRO A 120 -7.04 8.37 -2.88
CA PRO A 120 -6.61 7.49 -3.96
C PRO A 120 -6.74 6.02 -3.59
N LEU A 121 -6.83 5.63 -2.32
CA LEU A 121 -6.69 4.25 -1.86
C LEU A 121 -7.85 3.79 -0.95
N LYS A 122 -9.09 4.24 -1.24
CA LYS A 122 -10.31 3.90 -0.44
C LYS A 122 -10.57 2.41 -0.23
N LYS A 123 -10.05 1.54 -1.09
CA LYS A 123 -10.27 0.09 -1.03
C LYS A 123 -9.07 -0.68 -0.48
N LEU A 124 -7.96 0.00 -0.21
CA LEU A 124 -6.73 -0.66 0.19
C LEU A 124 -6.90 -1.34 1.55
N ARG A 125 -6.72 -2.66 1.57
CA ARG A 125 -6.81 -3.51 2.77
C ARG A 125 -5.48 -4.12 3.15
N LYS A 126 -4.57 -4.30 2.20
CA LYS A 126 -3.27 -4.95 2.44
C LYS A 126 -2.14 -4.11 1.90
N ILE A 127 -1.13 -3.90 2.75
CA ILE A 127 0.13 -3.27 2.35
C ILE A 127 1.23 -4.28 2.58
N GLN A 128 2.12 -4.40 1.59
CA GLN A 128 3.35 -5.15 1.70
C GLN A 128 4.55 -4.24 1.43
N LEU A 129 5.36 -3.97 2.45
CA LEU A 129 6.66 -3.33 2.28
C LEU A 129 7.67 -4.44 1.95
N THR A 130 8.40 -4.26 0.85
CA THR A 130 9.40 -5.24 0.40
C THR A 130 10.76 -5.00 1.07
N PRO A 131 11.72 -5.95 0.98
CA PRO A 131 13.03 -5.80 1.62
C PRO A 131 13.87 -4.65 1.10
N LEU A 132 13.55 -4.12 -0.08
CA LEU A 132 14.21 -2.95 -0.66
C LEU A 132 13.60 -1.63 -0.21
N PHE A 133 12.54 -1.68 0.60
CA PHE A 133 11.87 -0.50 1.09
C PHE A 133 12.73 0.19 2.17
N PRO A 134 13.06 1.48 2.03
CA PRO A 134 13.90 2.20 2.98
C PRO A 134 13.21 2.34 4.34
N VAL A 135 13.88 1.87 5.39
CA VAL A 135 13.37 1.83 6.78
C VAL A 135 12.99 3.22 7.28
N GLU A 136 13.79 4.23 6.95
CA GLU A 136 13.59 5.62 7.34
C GLU A 136 12.28 6.23 6.81
N ASN A 137 11.72 5.67 5.74
CA ASN A 137 10.50 6.19 5.10
C ASN A 137 9.23 5.41 5.49
N VAL A 138 9.33 4.43 6.40
CA VAL A 138 8.20 3.60 6.84
C VAL A 138 7.12 4.47 7.47
N VAL A 139 7.50 5.33 8.42
CA VAL A 139 6.55 6.19 9.15
C VAL A 139 5.82 7.15 8.21
N ASP A 140 6.54 7.84 7.32
CA ASP A 140 5.97 8.82 6.40
C ASP A 140 5.03 8.16 5.38
N THR A 141 5.42 7.00 4.85
CA THR A 141 4.59 6.25 3.90
C THR A 141 3.32 5.73 4.58
N LEU A 142 3.44 5.12 5.76
CA LEU A 142 2.26 4.64 6.49
C LEU A 142 1.35 5.78 6.95
N THR A 143 1.92 6.94 7.29
CA THR A 143 1.15 8.16 7.58
C THR A 143 0.35 8.62 6.37
N THR A 144 0.98 8.63 5.19
CA THR A 144 0.31 8.97 3.92
C THR A 144 -0.83 8.01 3.59
N LEU A 145 -0.69 6.73 3.95
CA LEU A 145 -1.67 5.68 3.67
C LEU A 145 -2.74 5.51 4.76
N SER A 146 -2.60 6.23 5.87
CA SER A 146 -3.34 5.98 7.12
C SER A 146 -4.87 6.22 7.05
N ASP A 147 -5.33 6.97 6.05
CA ASP A 147 -6.76 7.18 5.78
C ASP A 147 -7.42 6.01 5.03
N SER A 148 -6.62 5.03 4.60
CA SER A 148 -7.10 3.82 3.94
C SER A 148 -7.55 2.77 4.97
N PRO A 149 -8.56 1.93 4.67
CA PRO A 149 -9.06 0.90 5.59
C PRO A 149 -8.14 -0.34 5.63
N ILE A 150 -6.88 -0.12 5.97
CA ILE A 150 -5.84 -1.15 5.99
C ILE A 150 -6.16 -2.17 7.08
N GLU A 151 -6.26 -3.43 6.70
CA GLU A 151 -6.50 -4.56 7.60
C GLU A 151 -5.23 -5.33 7.91
N GLN A 152 -4.26 -5.32 7.00
CA GLN A 152 -3.04 -6.11 7.13
C GLN A 152 -1.85 -5.30 6.63
N LEU A 153 -0.82 -5.22 7.47
CA LEU A 153 0.49 -4.70 7.12
C LEU A 153 1.51 -5.83 7.17
N SER A 154 2.13 -6.13 6.04
CA SER A 154 3.25 -7.06 5.94
C SER A 154 4.52 -6.29 5.62
N VAL A 155 5.58 -6.53 6.37
CA VAL A 155 6.89 -5.95 6.13
C VAL A 155 7.87 -7.09 5.95
N ARG A 156 8.53 -7.11 4.80
CA ARG A 156 9.69 -7.97 4.58
C ARG A 156 10.93 -7.11 4.68
N CYS A 157 11.89 -7.51 5.49
CA CYS A 157 13.14 -6.77 5.70
C CYS A 157 14.31 -7.72 5.90
N HIS A 158 15.55 -7.20 5.79
CA HIS A 158 16.71 -7.99 6.16
C HIS A 158 16.75 -8.23 7.66
N GLN A 159 17.44 -9.29 8.08
CA GLN A 159 17.50 -9.67 9.49
C GLN A 159 18.07 -8.55 10.37
N ASP A 160 19.03 -7.79 9.84
CA ASP A 160 19.67 -6.69 10.57
C ASP A 160 18.75 -5.47 10.74
N ASP A 161 17.70 -5.35 9.91
CA ASP A 161 16.77 -4.21 9.92
C ASP A 161 15.52 -4.46 10.78
N ILE A 162 15.34 -5.66 11.37
CA ILE A 162 14.10 -6.03 12.08
C ILE A 162 13.81 -5.07 13.24
N GLU A 163 14.83 -4.74 14.03
CA GLU A 163 14.66 -3.86 15.18
C GLU A 163 14.28 -2.44 14.75
N ASP A 164 14.96 -1.90 13.75
CA ASP A 164 14.68 -0.57 13.21
C ASP A 164 13.28 -0.49 12.59
N ILE A 165 12.86 -1.52 11.85
CA ILE A 165 11.49 -1.65 11.34
C ILE A 165 10.49 -1.71 12.49
N CYS A 166 10.72 -2.52 13.51
CA CYS A 166 9.80 -2.65 14.64
C CYS A 166 9.67 -1.33 15.41
N ASN A 167 10.79 -0.63 15.64
CA ASN A 167 10.79 0.69 16.27
C ASN A 167 10.03 1.71 15.41
N ALA A 168 10.25 1.74 14.09
CA ALA A 168 9.51 2.62 13.17
C ALA A 168 7.99 2.33 13.17
N LEU A 169 7.60 1.06 13.26
CA LEU A 169 6.19 0.66 13.37
C LEU A 169 5.57 1.11 14.71
N GLU A 170 6.30 0.97 15.82
CA GLU A 170 5.88 1.46 17.14
C GLU A 170 5.73 2.99 17.16
N ASP A 171 6.70 3.71 16.58
CA ASP A 171 6.67 5.17 16.46
C ASP A 171 5.47 5.63 15.63
N PHE A 172 5.22 4.96 14.50
CA PHE A 172 4.05 5.22 13.68
C PHE A 172 2.76 5.02 14.47
N LEU A 173 2.57 3.86 15.10
CA LEU A 173 1.36 3.56 15.88
C LEU A 173 1.16 4.57 17.03
N SER A 174 2.23 4.90 17.76
CA SER A 174 2.23 5.86 18.86
C SER A 174 1.83 7.25 18.38
N SER A 175 2.40 7.71 17.26
CA SER A 175 2.10 9.02 16.68
C SER A 175 0.60 9.18 16.32
N ARG A 176 -0.06 8.10 15.92
CA ARG A 176 -1.50 8.11 15.61
C ARG A 176 -2.35 8.21 16.86
N VAL A 177 -1.95 7.54 17.95
CA VAL A 177 -2.61 7.67 19.25
C VAL A 177 -2.50 9.09 19.77
N GLU A 178 -1.31 9.69 19.71
CA GLU A 178 -1.06 11.07 20.14
C GLU A 178 -1.91 12.09 19.38
N ARG A 179 -2.17 11.83 18.08
CA ARG A 179 -3.03 12.65 17.23
C ARG A 179 -4.53 12.36 17.40
N GLY A 180 -4.90 11.32 18.16
CA GLY A 180 -6.29 10.88 18.34
C GLY A 180 -6.88 10.16 17.12
N GLU A 181 -6.05 9.74 16.18
CA GLU A 181 -6.44 9.16 14.89
C GLU A 181 -6.65 7.65 15.01
N THR A 182 -7.79 7.24 15.56
CA THR A 182 -8.08 5.83 15.85
C THR A 182 -8.66 5.03 14.68
N ALA A 183 -8.96 5.68 13.55
CA ALA A 183 -9.63 5.04 12.41
C ALA A 183 -8.84 3.84 11.86
N LEU A 184 -7.52 3.99 11.73
CA LEU A 184 -6.63 2.92 11.28
C LEU A 184 -6.66 1.72 12.23
N HIS A 185 -6.59 1.97 13.54
CA HIS A 185 -6.55 0.91 14.56
C HIS A 185 -7.82 0.06 14.59
N LYS A 186 -8.95 0.60 14.15
CA LYS A 186 -10.21 -0.17 14.02
C LYS A 186 -10.15 -1.20 12.90
N HIS A 187 -9.37 -0.94 11.86
CA HIS A 187 -9.28 -1.79 10.68
C HIS A 187 -8.07 -2.72 10.73
N LEU A 188 -6.93 -2.24 11.21
CA LEU A 188 -5.67 -2.98 11.22
C LEU A 188 -5.75 -4.17 12.18
N LYS A 189 -5.79 -5.39 11.62
CA LYS A 189 -5.90 -6.64 12.38
C LYS A 189 -4.54 -7.22 12.72
N ASP A 190 -3.63 -7.18 11.74
CA ASP A 190 -2.37 -7.92 11.79
C ASP A 190 -1.21 -7.08 11.24
N ILE A 191 -0.08 -7.13 11.96
CA ILE A 191 1.24 -6.71 11.49
C ILE A 191 2.13 -7.95 11.41
N ILE A 192 2.67 -8.23 10.23
CA ILE A 192 3.53 -9.38 9.96
C ILE A 192 4.90 -8.83 9.56
N VAL A 193 5.93 -9.16 10.35
CA VAL A 193 7.33 -8.87 10.03
C VAL A 193 8.01 -10.17 9.64
N ASP A 194 8.36 -10.31 8.37
CA ASP A 194 8.94 -11.51 7.79
C ASP A 194 10.40 -11.23 7.38
N PRO A 195 11.41 -11.80 8.08
CA PRO A 195 12.80 -11.62 7.68
C PRO A 195 13.10 -12.31 6.35
N VAL A 196 14.01 -11.75 5.56
CA VAL A 196 14.57 -12.38 4.36
C VAL A 196 16.09 -12.52 4.47
N GLN A 197 16.62 -13.66 4.01
CA GLN A 197 18.08 -13.87 3.94
C GLN A 197 18.66 -13.33 2.63
N ASN A 198 17.98 -13.57 1.50
CA ASN A 198 18.40 -13.11 0.18
C ASN A 198 17.25 -12.41 -0.55
N LEU A 199 17.60 -11.45 -1.41
CA LEU A 199 16.64 -10.76 -2.28
C LEU A 199 15.93 -11.74 -3.23
N ASP A 200 16.60 -12.82 -3.63
CA ASP A 200 16.00 -13.87 -4.47
C ASP A 200 14.82 -14.59 -3.77
N ASP A 201 14.85 -14.70 -2.43
CA ASP A 201 13.76 -15.25 -1.63
C ASP A 201 12.60 -14.25 -1.49
N ALA A 202 12.89 -12.95 -1.56
CA ALA A 202 11.89 -11.89 -1.43
C ALA A 202 10.85 -11.92 -2.56
N PHE A 203 11.23 -12.40 -3.74
CA PHE A 203 10.40 -12.34 -4.94
C PHE A 203 9.48 -13.56 -5.14
N THR A 204 9.66 -14.65 -4.37
CA THR A 204 8.80 -15.84 -4.42
C THR A 204 7.76 -15.83 -3.28
N LEU A 205 6.54 -15.38 -3.59
CA LEU A 205 5.40 -15.40 -2.65
C LEU A 205 4.95 -16.82 -2.24
N ALA A 206 5.47 -17.88 -2.86
CA ALA A 206 4.94 -19.23 -2.76
C ALA A 206 5.80 -20.22 -1.94
N LYS A 207 6.97 -19.83 -1.43
CA LYS A 207 7.78 -20.69 -0.55
C LYS A 207 7.96 -20.04 0.81
N ARG A 208 7.04 -20.36 1.73
CA ARG A 208 7.37 -20.42 3.17
C ARG A 208 8.44 -21.51 3.33
N SER A 209 9.70 -21.19 3.10
CA SER A 209 10.76 -22.20 3.16
C SER A 209 12.08 -21.57 3.59
N GLY A 210 12.14 -21.26 4.88
CA GLY A 210 13.35 -21.00 5.63
C GLY A 210 12.94 -20.69 7.05
N LEU A 211 13.11 -21.62 7.98
CA LEU A 211 13.10 -21.32 9.41
C LEU A 211 14.32 -20.43 9.66
N ILE A 212 14.17 -19.13 9.40
CA ILE A 212 15.17 -18.14 9.80
C ILE A 212 15.07 -18.09 11.31
N SER A 213 16.12 -18.54 11.99
CA SER A 213 16.21 -18.44 13.44
C SER A 213 16.46 -16.98 13.77
N LEU A 214 15.40 -16.28 14.17
CA LEU A 214 15.52 -14.98 14.80
C LEU A 214 16.31 -15.14 16.11
N ASN A 215 17.09 -14.11 16.46
CA ASN A 215 17.63 -14.04 17.81
C ASN A 215 16.51 -13.68 18.81
N GLU A 216 16.81 -13.71 20.10
CA GLU A 216 15.83 -13.39 21.15
C GLU A 216 15.34 -11.94 21.07
N GLU A 217 16.24 -11.00 20.78
CA GLU A 217 15.95 -9.56 20.67
C GLU A 217 15.00 -9.24 19.50
N GLN A 218 15.22 -9.83 18.33
CA GLN A 218 14.37 -9.71 17.13
C GLN A 218 13.01 -10.34 17.35
N THR A 219 12.96 -11.52 17.97
CA THR A 219 11.68 -12.18 18.30
C THR A 219 10.88 -11.32 19.28
N GLU A 220 11.57 -10.73 20.26
CA GLU A 220 10.97 -9.83 21.23
C GLU A 220 10.45 -8.53 20.59
N ALA A 221 11.21 -7.92 19.68
CA ALA A 221 10.81 -6.72 18.97
C ALA A 221 9.52 -6.95 18.15
N VAL A 222 9.45 -8.04 17.38
CA VAL A 222 8.24 -8.39 16.61
C VAL A 222 7.07 -8.66 17.54
N ARG A 223 7.30 -9.38 18.65
CA ARG A 223 6.26 -9.66 19.65
C ARG A 223 5.72 -8.37 20.27
N ARG A 224 6.59 -7.43 20.63
CA ARG A 224 6.23 -6.13 21.22
C ARG A 224 5.34 -5.32 20.30
N VAL A 225 5.65 -5.21 19.01
CA VAL A 225 4.80 -4.52 18.01
C VAL A 225 3.41 -5.17 17.94
N GLN A 226 3.34 -6.51 17.90
CA GLN A 226 2.08 -7.24 17.81
C GLN A 226 1.22 -7.11 19.09
N GLU A 227 1.86 -7.13 20.26
CA GLU A 227 1.21 -6.89 21.54
C GLU A 227 0.71 -5.44 21.64
N TYR A 228 1.51 -4.47 21.22
CA TYR A 228 1.12 -3.06 21.20
C TYR A 228 -0.11 -2.81 20.32
N LEU A 229 -0.14 -3.36 19.10
CA LEU A 229 -1.32 -3.31 18.23
C LEU A 229 -2.56 -3.92 18.91
N ARG A 230 -2.40 -5.06 19.59
CA ARG A 230 -3.50 -5.73 20.29
C ARG A 230 -4.05 -4.84 21.40
N ASP A 231 -3.20 -4.20 22.18
CA ASP A 231 -3.60 -3.30 23.25
C ASP A 231 -4.33 -2.06 22.72
N LEU A 232 -3.86 -1.47 21.61
CA LEU A 232 -4.54 -0.35 20.96
C LEU A 232 -5.94 -0.70 20.48
N ARG A 233 -6.14 -1.92 19.98
CA ARG A 233 -7.47 -2.41 19.57
C ARG A 233 -8.40 -2.59 20.76
N LEU A 234 -7.92 -3.20 21.85
CA LEU A 234 -8.70 -3.37 23.07
C LEU A 234 -9.10 -2.02 23.68
N ALA A 235 -8.19 -1.05 23.68
CA ALA A 235 -8.48 0.31 24.14
C ALA A 235 -9.52 1.02 23.25
N GLY A 236 -9.42 0.86 21.93
CA GLY A 236 -10.39 1.41 20.98
C GLY A 236 -11.82 0.85 21.14
N ASP A 237 -11.92 -0.45 21.43
CA ASP A 237 -13.22 -1.11 21.69
C ASP A 237 -13.84 -0.64 23.02
N ALA A 238 -13.02 -0.45 24.06
CA ALA A 238 -13.47 0.06 25.36
C ALA A 238 -14.03 1.50 25.26
N GLN A 239 -13.33 2.40 24.56
CA GLN A 239 -13.79 3.78 24.34
C GLN A 239 -15.08 3.85 23.51
N THR A 240 -15.25 2.93 22.56
CA THR A 240 -16.47 2.84 21.74
C THR A 240 -17.67 2.40 22.59
N LEU A 241 -17.48 1.43 23.49
CA LEU A 241 -18.52 0.97 24.42
C LEU A 241 -18.92 2.03 25.44
N GLU A 242 -17.95 2.79 25.98
CA GLU A 242 -18.23 3.90 26.89
C GLU A 242 -19.01 5.02 26.19
N SER A 243 -18.61 5.44 24.98
CA SER A 243 -19.34 6.44 24.18
C SER A 243 -20.78 5.99 23.84
N CYS A 244 -20.99 4.72 23.49
CA CYS A 244 -22.33 4.19 23.26
C CYS A 244 -23.18 4.17 24.54
N SER A 245 -22.57 3.89 25.70
CA SER A 245 -23.26 3.89 27.00
C SER A 245 -23.66 5.30 27.46
N GLU A 246 -22.86 6.32 27.14
CA GLU A 246 -23.16 7.73 27.44
C GLU A 246 -24.27 8.27 26.55
N ILE A 247 -24.33 7.88 25.27
CA ILE A 247 -25.44 8.24 24.37
C ILE A 247 -26.77 7.63 24.87
N LEU A 248 -26.75 6.39 25.36
CA LEU A 248 -27.92 5.74 25.94
C LEU A 248 -28.34 6.38 27.29
N LYS A 249 -27.39 6.83 28.11
CA LYS A 249 -27.68 7.59 29.35
C LYS A 249 -28.19 9.00 29.05
N GLY A 250 -27.72 9.64 28.00
CA GLY A 250 -28.19 10.95 27.52
C GLY A 250 -29.60 10.91 26.91
N ALA A 251 -30.00 9.78 26.33
CA ALA A 251 -31.36 9.56 25.83
C ALA A 251 -32.39 9.29 26.94
N SER A 252 -31.96 8.91 28.15
CA SER A 252 -32.83 8.66 29.31
C SER A 252 -33.21 9.94 30.08
N GLY A 253 -32.61 11.09 29.74
CA GLY A 253 -32.80 12.36 30.45
C GLY A 253 -33.82 13.34 29.85
N LYS A 254 -34.43 13.06 28.69
CA LYS A 254 -35.52 13.87 28.14
C LYS A 254 -36.85 13.16 28.31
N GLN A 255 -37.53 13.60 29.37
CA GLN A 255 -38.95 13.51 29.67
C GLN A 255 -39.85 12.94 28.56
N VAL A 256 -40.51 11.84 28.92
CA VAL A 256 -41.71 11.26 28.34
C VAL A 256 -42.80 12.32 28.23
N ALA A 257 -43.29 12.62 27.03
CA ALA A 257 -44.67 13.03 26.79
C ALA A 257 -44.99 13.00 25.27
N GLY A 258 -45.82 12.03 24.87
CA GLY A 258 -46.60 12.11 23.63
C GLY A 258 -46.05 11.29 22.46
N LEU A 259 -46.45 10.02 22.39
CA LEU A 259 -47.20 9.47 21.23
C LEU A 259 -47.50 7.98 21.49
N LEU A 260 -48.57 7.73 22.24
CA LEU A 260 -49.29 6.45 22.21
C LEU A 260 -50.77 6.77 22.16
N ALA A 261 -51.24 7.16 20.97
CA ALA A 261 -52.63 7.09 20.57
C ALA A 261 -52.73 7.26 19.05
N ALA A 262 -53.56 6.42 18.42
CA ALA A 262 -53.80 6.23 16.99
C ALA A 262 -52.70 5.41 16.29
N THR A 263 -52.96 4.24 15.71
CA THR A 263 -54.16 3.88 14.93
C THR A 263 -54.35 2.37 14.93
N ILE A 264 -55.61 1.95 15.05
CA ILE A 264 -56.16 0.63 14.71
C ILE A 264 -55.87 0.32 13.24
#